data_AF-A0A7G2CQ25-F1
#
_entry.id   AF-A0A7G2CQ25-F1
#
_cell.length_a   1.000
_cell.length_b   1.000
_cell.length_c   1.000
_cell.angle_alpha   90.00
_cell.angle_beta   90.00
_cell.angle_gamma   90.00
#
_symmetry.space_group_name_H-M   'P 1'
#
loop_
_entity.id
_entity.type
_entity.pdbx_description
1 polymer ?
#
loop_
_entity_poly.entity_id
_entity_poly.type
_entity_poly.pdbx_seq_one_letter_code
_entity_poly.pdbx_strand_id
1 'polypeptide(L)'
;MPPKKRTNKKKGKRISSLRDLYIKKCKQEKIHANSGILELLSDDPTTFPFDTLDLQSNFIGNRGVVAVMTIIERSPNIRSLNLCDNGLRNSGVQYVCEGAARHPSLQSLNLSNNYISDGAADSLEKLLLCNARIVDLNILNTQISVERRVRLKDLAKNNLSVEAHKYVSDSDDGEVFVS
;
A
#
# COMPACT_ATOMS: atom_id res chain seq x y z
N MET A 1 48.12 -20.49 -31.89
CA MET A 1 46.70 -20.45 -31.47
C MET A 1 46.51 -19.31 -30.48
N PRO A 2 45.61 -18.33 -30.70
CA PRO A 2 45.32 -17.32 -29.70
C PRO A 2 44.44 -17.90 -28.58
N PRO A 3 44.57 -17.41 -27.33
CA PRO A 3 43.79 -17.92 -26.21
C PRO A 3 42.33 -17.48 -26.31
N LYS A 4 41.39 -18.42 -26.07
CA LYS A 4 39.96 -18.15 -26.01
C LYS A 4 39.66 -17.19 -24.85
N LYS A 5 39.21 -15.97 -25.16
CA LYS A 5 38.68 -15.03 -24.16
C LYS A 5 37.48 -15.68 -23.46
N ARG A 6 37.62 -15.97 -22.15
CA ARG A 6 36.48 -16.29 -21.28
C ARG A 6 35.59 -15.05 -21.21
N THR A 7 34.46 -15.08 -21.90
CA THR A 7 33.43 -14.05 -21.77
C THR A 7 32.78 -14.22 -20.40
N ASN A 8 33.18 -13.36 -19.46
CA ASN A 8 32.57 -13.26 -18.15
C ASN A 8 31.19 -12.59 -18.35
N LYS A 9 30.14 -13.38 -18.61
CA LYS A 9 28.75 -12.91 -18.58
C LYS A 9 28.47 -12.42 -17.15
N LYS A 10 28.53 -11.09 -16.94
CA LYS A 10 28.00 -10.45 -15.74
C LYS A 10 26.57 -10.97 -15.53
N LYS A 11 26.33 -11.75 -14.47
CA LYS A 11 24.99 -12.14 -14.06
C LYS A 11 24.23 -10.87 -13.68
N GLY A 12 23.51 -10.28 -14.63
CA GLY A 12 22.53 -9.24 -14.33
C GLY A 12 21.59 -9.80 -13.26
N LYS A 13 21.44 -9.08 -12.15
CA LYS A 13 20.59 -9.50 -11.03
C LYS A 13 19.16 -9.61 -11.58
N ARG A 14 18.67 -10.83 -11.81
CA ARG A 14 17.30 -11.07 -12.27
C ARG A 14 16.36 -10.39 -11.26
N ILE A 15 15.52 -9.48 -11.73
CA ILE A 15 14.53 -8.81 -10.88
C ILE A 15 13.57 -9.90 -10.42
N SER A 16 13.39 -10.03 -9.10
CA SER A 16 12.47 -11.01 -8.51
C SER A 16 11.02 -10.61 -8.81
N SER A 17 10.19 -11.58 -9.16
CA SER A 17 8.74 -11.39 -9.30
C SER A 17 8.11 -10.97 -7.96
N LEU A 18 6.87 -10.48 -7.99
CA LEU A 18 6.13 -10.21 -6.76
C LEU A 18 5.95 -11.48 -5.93
N ARG A 19 5.74 -12.64 -6.57
CA ARG A 19 5.65 -13.94 -5.88
C ARG A 19 6.95 -14.28 -5.14
N ASP A 20 8.08 -14.18 -5.83
CA ASP A 20 9.40 -14.42 -5.24
C ASP A 20 9.68 -13.46 -4.07
N LEU A 21 9.32 -12.19 -4.25
CA LEU A 21 9.49 -11.16 -3.23
C LEU A 21 8.63 -11.45 -1.99
N TYR A 22 7.37 -11.82 -2.18
CA TYR A 22 6.45 -12.21 -1.10
C TYR A 22 6.96 -13.43 -0.34
N ILE A 23 7.29 -14.52 -1.03
CA ILE A 23 7.81 -15.76 -0.43
C ILE A 23 9.11 -15.48 0.34
N LYS A 24 10.02 -14.70 -0.25
CA LYS A 24 11.27 -14.31 0.40
C LYS A 24 11.01 -13.54 1.68
N LYS A 25 10.09 -12.58 1.67
CA LYS A 25 9.74 -11.80 2.86
C LYS A 25 9.07 -12.67 3.93
N CYS A 26 8.15 -13.55 3.54
CA CYS A 26 7.57 -14.54 4.44
C CYS A 26 8.63 -15.39 5.14
N LYS A 27 9.62 -15.90 4.39
CA LYS A 27 10.73 -16.69 4.96
C LYS A 27 11.60 -15.88 5.92
N GLN A 28 11.91 -14.63 5.58
CA GLN A 28 12.72 -13.74 6.42
C GLN A 28 12.05 -13.45 7.77
N GLU A 29 10.75 -13.19 7.75
CA GLU A 29 9.96 -12.83 8.93
C GLU A 29 9.36 -14.06 9.65
N LYS A 30 9.67 -15.28 9.19
CA LYS A 30 9.13 -16.54 9.72
C LYS A 30 7.58 -16.58 9.70
N ILE A 31 7.01 -16.10 8.60
CA ILE A 31 5.57 -16.05 8.32
C ILE A 31 5.22 -17.22 7.39
N HIS A 32 4.13 -17.92 7.68
CA HIS A 32 3.56 -18.87 6.71
C HIS A 32 2.92 -18.09 5.57
N ALA A 33 3.36 -18.34 4.33
CA ALA A 33 2.83 -17.65 3.16
C ALA A 33 1.33 -17.97 3.00
N ASN A 34 0.52 -16.94 2.82
CA ASN A 34 -0.91 -17.10 2.65
C ASN A 34 -1.21 -17.65 1.25
N SER A 35 -2.01 -18.72 1.16
CA SER A 35 -2.31 -19.39 -0.10
C SER A 35 -3.11 -18.50 -1.07
N GLY A 36 -4.09 -17.74 -0.58
CA GLY A 36 -4.87 -16.81 -1.41
C GLY A 36 -4.00 -15.70 -2.00
N ILE A 37 -3.06 -15.18 -1.20
CA ILE A 37 -2.07 -14.22 -1.71
C ILE A 37 -1.15 -14.87 -2.74
N LEU A 38 -0.73 -16.12 -2.53
CA LEU A 38 0.06 -16.83 -3.54
C LEU A 38 -0.74 -17.06 -4.82
N GLU A 39 -2.01 -17.41 -4.76
CA GLU A 39 -2.85 -17.60 -5.95
C GLU A 39 -2.99 -16.32 -6.79
N LEU A 40 -3.01 -15.16 -6.14
CA LEU A 40 -2.99 -13.85 -6.81
C LEU A 40 -1.65 -13.53 -7.51
N LEU A 41 -0.54 -14.08 -7.02
CA LEU A 41 0.81 -13.71 -7.45
C LEU A 41 1.36 -14.66 -8.52
N SER A 42 1.41 -14.16 -9.75
CA SER A 42 2.09 -14.82 -10.88
C SER A 42 3.62 -14.72 -10.78
N ASP A 43 4.31 -15.64 -11.47
CA ASP A 43 5.78 -15.74 -11.46
C ASP A 43 6.50 -14.68 -12.33
N ASP A 44 5.76 -13.95 -13.18
CA ASP A 44 6.31 -13.00 -14.14
C ASP A 44 6.26 -11.52 -13.71
N PRO A 45 5.12 -10.96 -13.25
CA PRO A 45 5.03 -9.54 -12.98
C PRO A 45 5.90 -9.13 -11.79
N THR A 46 6.65 -8.04 -11.97
CA THR A 46 7.46 -7.42 -10.90
C THR A 46 6.70 -6.31 -10.16
N THR A 47 5.51 -5.97 -10.65
CA THR A 47 4.53 -5.01 -10.09
C THR A 47 3.11 -5.48 -10.46
N PHE A 48 2.09 -5.03 -9.73
CA PHE A 48 0.71 -5.28 -10.14
C PHE A 48 0.34 -4.46 -11.39
N PRO A 49 -0.36 -5.04 -12.37
CA PRO A 49 -0.75 -4.31 -13.59
C PRO A 49 -1.98 -3.41 -13.41
N PHE A 50 -2.66 -3.52 -12.26
CA PHE A 50 -3.89 -2.79 -11.93
C PHE A 50 -3.65 -1.81 -10.79
N ASP A 51 -4.51 -0.79 -10.67
CA ASP A 51 -4.41 0.25 -9.64
C ASP A 51 -5.19 -0.07 -8.36
N THR A 52 -6.07 -1.08 -8.40
CA THR A 52 -6.93 -1.47 -7.29
C THR A 52 -6.62 -2.91 -6.90
N LEU A 53 -6.13 -3.09 -5.66
CA LEU A 53 -5.77 -4.38 -5.11
C LEU A 53 -6.78 -4.77 -4.03
N ASP A 54 -7.63 -5.76 -4.34
CA ASP A 54 -8.59 -6.32 -3.39
C ASP A 54 -8.03 -7.58 -2.73
N LEU A 55 -7.86 -7.53 -1.41
CA LEU A 55 -7.39 -8.61 -0.57
C LEU A 55 -8.38 -8.95 0.54
N GLN A 56 -9.66 -8.59 0.41
CA GLN A 56 -10.62 -8.84 1.48
C GLN A 56 -10.73 -10.32 1.86
N SER A 57 -11.04 -10.60 3.14
CA SER A 57 -11.36 -11.96 3.62
C SER A 57 -10.28 -13.02 3.32
N ASN A 58 -9.00 -12.62 3.34
CA ASN A 58 -7.88 -13.52 3.09
C ASN A 58 -7.19 -14.02 4.36
N PHE A 59 -7.68 -13.67 5.56
CA PHE A 59 -7.04 -14.06 6.84
C PHE A 59 -5.54 -13.72 6.92
N ILE A 60 -5.14 -12.56 6.37
CA ILE A 60 -3.73 -12.15 6.30
C ILE A 60 -3.12 -12.01 7.71
N GLY A 61 -3.86 -11.43 8.65
CA GLY A 61 -3.42 -11.18 10.02
C GLY A 61 -2.23 -10.22 10.15
N ASN A 62 -1.88 -9.87 11.39
CA ASN A 62 -0.84 -8.88 11.67
C ASN A 62 0.53 -9.22 11.08
N ARG A 63 0.89 -10.51 11.08
CA ARG A 63 2.19 -10.94 10.55
C ARG A 63 2.16 -10.98 9.02
N GLY A 64 1.13 -11.57 8.43
CA GLY A 64 1.02 -11.66 6.97
C GLY A 64 1.03 -10.30 6.28
N VAL A 65 0.45 -9.27 6.91
CA VAL A 65 0.36 -7.93 6.30
C VAL A 65 1.74 -7.31 6.08
N VAL A 66 2.74 -7.66 6.89
CA VAL A 66 4.14 -7.21 6.70
C VAL A 66 4.69 -7.70 5.36
N ALA A 67 4.41 -8.94 4.99
CA ALA A 67 4.83 -9.50 3.70
C ALA A 67 4.00 -8.93 2.54
N VAL A 68 2.71 -8.72 2.74
CA VAL A 68 1.81 -8.10 1.75
C VAL A 68 2.22 -6.65 1.46
N MET A 69 2.56 -5.84 2.47
CA MET A 69 3.01 -4.47 2.24
C MET A 69 4.31 -4.41 1.41
N THR A 70 5.16 -5.44 1.47
CA THR A 70 6.40 -5.48 0.67
C THR A 70 6.13 -5.57 -0.84
N ILE A 71 5.08 -6.30 -1.26
CA ILE A 71 4.69 -6.37 -2.67
C ILE A 71 3.87 -5.15 -3.12
N ILE A 72 3.15 -4.52 -2.20
CA ILE A 72 2.42 -3.27 -2.45
C ILE A 72 3.41 -2.12 -2.68
N GLU A 73 4.42 -1.96 -1.81
CA GLU A 73 5.48 -0.95 -1.96
C GLU A 73 6.26 -1.09 -3.27
N ARG A 74 6.28 -2.29 -3.86
CA ARG A 74 6.90 -2.54 -5.16
C ARG A 74 6.03 -2.08 -6.34
N SER A 75 4.75 -1.83 -6.13
CA SER A 75 3.75 -1.55 -7.16
C SER A 75 3.24 -0.10 -7.05
N PRO A 76 4.03 0.89 -7.54
CA PRO A 76 3.78 2.31 -7.31
C PRO A 76 2.50 2.82 -8.00
N ASN A 77 1.88 2.03 -8.86
CA ASN A 77 0.63 2.35 -9.55
C ASN A 77 -0.63 2.08 -8.70
N ILE A 78 -0.51 1.36 -7.56
CA ILE A 78 -1.67 1.10 -6.70
C ILE A 78 -2.20 2.39 -6.10
N ARG A 79 -3.49 2.62 -6.30
CA ARG A 79 -4.30 3.74 -5.79
C ARG A 79 -5.30 3.29 -4.73
N SER A 80 -5.80 2.07 -4.80
CA SER A 80 -6.78 1.55 -3.85
C SER A 80 -6.34 0.20 -3.30
N LEU A 81 -6.38 0.07 -1.97
CA LEU A 81 -6.04 -1.16 -1.25
C LEU A 81 -7.18 -1.56 -0.34
N ASN A 82 -7.76 -2.73 -0.58
CA ASN A 82 -8.79 -3.31 0.27
C ASN A 82 -8.22 -4.43 1.16
N LEU A 83 -8.13 -4.16 2.47
CA LEU A 83 -7.74 -5.09 3.53
C LEU A 83 -8.92 -5.40 4.47
N CYS A 84 -10.16 -5.21 4.01
CA CYS A 84 -11.37 -5.55 4.77
C CYS A 84 -11.32 -7.00 5.27
N ASP A 85 -11.77 -7.22 6.50
CA ASP A 85 -11.96 -8.58 7.06
C ASP A 85 -10.71 -9.48 6.96
N ASN A 86 -9.55 -8.99 7.42
CA ASN A 86 -8.29 -9.73 7.34
C ASN A 86 -7.72 -10.13 8.70
N GLY A 87 -8.50 -9.99 9.77
CA GLY A 87 -8.07 -10.31 11.13
C GLY A 87 -6.91 -9.42 11.62
N LEU A 88 -6.78 -8.21 11.08
CA LEU A 88 -5.79 -7.23 11.53
C LEU A 88 -6.16 -6.70 12.92
N ARG A 89 -5.15 -6.35 13.69
CA ARG A 89 -5.21 -5.62 14.97
C ARG A 89 -4.31 -4.40 14.88
N ASN A 90 -4.27 -3.60 15.95
CA ASN A 90 -3.54 -2.33 16.00
C ASN A 90 -2.09 -2.43 15.50
N SER A 91 -1.34 -3.46 15.89
CA SER A 91 0.06 -3.64 15.44
C SER A 91 0.17 -3.90 13.94
N GLY A 92 -0.76 -4.63 13.34
CA GLY A 92 -0.79 -4.84 11.89
C GLY A 92 -1.11 -3.55 11.14
N VAL A 93 -2.05 -2.75 11.65
CA VAL A 93 -2.39 -1.44 11.07
C VAL A 93 -1.21 -0.47 11.14
N GLN A 94 -0.43 -0.47 12.22
CA GLN A 94 0.76 0.37 12.31
C GLN A 94 1.72 0.10 11.12
N TYR A 95 2.00 -1.17 10.81
CA TYR A 95 2.82 -1.52 9.64
C TYR A 95 2.21 -1.08 8.32
N VAL A 96 0.89 -1.22 8.16
CA VAL A 96 0.17 -0.72 6.97
C VAL A 96 0.35 0.78 6.84
N CYS A 97 0.19 1.55 7.92
CA CYS A 97 0.37 2.99 7.94
C CYS A 97 1.80 3.40 7.58
N GLU A 98 2.82 2.71 8.09
CA GLU A 98 4.24 3.00 7.77
C GLU A 98 4.58 2.77 6.29
N GLY A 99 3.99 1.75 5.66
CA GLY A 99 4.14 1.50 4.22
C GLY A 99 3.34 2.50 3.39
N ALA A 100 2.07 2.72 3.74
CA ALA A 100 1.18 3.65 3.07
C ALA A 100 1.67 5.10 3.13
N ALA A 101 2.31 5.52 4.21
CA ALA A 101 2.89 6.86 4.36
C ALA A 101 3.98 7.15 3.32
N ARG A 102 4.68 6.12 2.83
CA ARG A 102 5.73 6.24 1.80
C ARG A 102 5.23 5.88 0.39
N HIS A 103 4.00 5.39 0.26
CA HIS A 103 3.49 4.91 -1.02
C HIS A 103 3.17 6.10 -1.95
N PRO A 104 3.70 6.12 -3.19
CA PRO A 104 3.65 7.32 -4.03
C PRO A 104 2.26 7.66 -4.60
N SER A 105 1.36 6.67 -4.68
CA SER A 105 0.08 6.81 -5.38
C SER A 105 -1.13 6.31 -4.60
N LEU A 106 -0.96 5.79 -3.38
CA LEU A 106 -2.08 5.21 -2.63
C LEU A 106 -3.03 6.34 -2.20
N GLN A 107 -4.32 6.16 -2.44
CA GLN A 107 -5.38 7.15 -2.19
C GLN A 107 -6.51 6.60 -1.31
N SER A 108 -6.88 5.33 -1.51
CA SER A 108 -7.92 4.65 -0.73
C SER A 108 -7.35 3.46 0.04
N LEU A 109 -7.72 3.38 1.32
CA LEU A 109 -7.35 2.29 2.21
C LEU A 109 -8.60 1.81 2.98
N ASN A 110 -8.99 0.55 2.75
CA ASN A 110 -10.09 -0.07 3.49
C ASN A 110 -9.55 -1.05 4.53
N LEU A 111 -9.82 -0.76 5.81
CA LEU A 111 -9.48 -1.56 6.98
C LEU A 111 -10.74 -2.01 7.77
N SER A 112 -11.92 -1.88 7.17
CA SER A 112 -13.18 -2.27 7.81
C SER A 112 -13.22 -3.74 8.22
N ASN A 113 -14.09 -4.07 9.17
CA ASN A 113 -14.27 -5.43 9.67
C ASN A 113 -12.97 -6.09 10.22
N ASN A 114 -12.01 -5.29 10.70
CA ASN A 114 -10.83 -5.78 11.40
C ASN A 114 -10.94 -5.52 12.91
N TYR A 115 -10.15 -6.24 13.72
CA TYR A 115 -10.11 -6.15 15.18
C TYR A 115 -9.24 -4.98 15.67
N ILE A 116 -9.45 -3.79 15.11
CA ILE A 116 -8.68 -2.57 15.40
C ILE A 116 -9.47 -1.67 16.34
N SER A 117 -8.77 -0.97 17.23
CA SER A 117 -9.33 -0.10 18.27
C SER A 117 -8.63 1.25 18.29
N ASP A 118 -8.90 2.12 19.27
CA ASP A 118 -8.28 3.43 19.39
C ASP A 118 -6.74 3.39 19.42
N GLY A 119 -6.12 2.28 19.83
CA GLY A 119 -4.67 2.13 19.71
C GLY A 119 -4.13 2.10 18.28
N ALA A 120 -4.98 1.90 17.27
CA ALA A 120 -4.64 2.09 15.85
C ALA A 120 -4.90 3.52 15.36
N ALA A 121 -5.76 4.28 16.05
CA ALA A 121 -6.21 5.59 15.61
C ALA A 121 -5.06 6.58 15.47
N ASP A 122 -4.13 6.61 16.44
CA ASP A 122 -2.98 7.53 16.37
C ASP A 122 -2.08 7.24 15.15
N SER A 123 -1.94 5.97 14.74
CA SER A 123 -1.18 5.59 13.54
C SER A 123 -1.89 6.01 12.26
N LEU A 124 -3.23 5.87 12.22
CA LEU A 124 -4.06 6.31 11.11
C LEU A 124 -4.09 7.83 10.98
N GLU A 125 -4.18 8.55 12.09
CA GLU A 125 -4.10 10.01 12.12
C GLU A 125 -2.75 10.49 11.60
N LYS A 126 -1.65 9.87 12.08
CA LYS A 126 -0.31 10.18 11.60
C LYS A 126 -0.19 9.94 10.09
N LEU A 127 -0.73 8.82 9.58
CA LEU A 127 -0.76 8.52 8.15
C LEU A 127 -1.46 9.64 7.36
N LEU A 128 -2.66 10.05 7.79
CA LEU A 128 -3.42 11.09 7.10
C LEU A 128 -2.69 12.45 7.13
N LEU A 129 -1.98 12.77 8.21
CA LEU A 129 -1.22 14.01 8.35
C LEU A 129 0.06 14.03 7.51
N CYS A 130 0.73 12.88 7.32
CA CYS A 130 2.00 12.83 6.59
C CYS A 130 1.85 12.44 5.11
N ASN A 131 0.73 11.84 4.72
CA ASN A 131 0.44 11.52 3.33
C ASN A 131 -0.93 12.06 2.91
N ALA A 132 -0.93 13.30 2.40
CA ALA A 132 -2.12 14.00 1.94
C ALA A 132 -2.82 13.34 0.73
N ARG A 133 -2.21 12.32 0.10
CA ARG A 133 -2.85 11.55 -0.98
C ARG A 133 -3.90 10.58 -0.47
N ILE A 134 -3.81 10.15 0.79
CA ILE A 134 -4.81 9.28 1.39
C ILE A 134 -6.05 10.11 1.68
N VAL A 135 -7.05 9.99 0.82
CA VAL A 135 -8.29 10.77 0.83
C VAL A 135 -9.51 9.93 1.21
N ASP A 136 -9.39 8.60 1.15
CA ASP A 136 -10.44 7.67 1.51
C ASP A 136 -9.90 6.62 2.49
N LEU A 137 -10.46 6.62 3.71
CA LEU A 137 -10.12 5.69 4.78
C LEU A 137 -11.41 5.06 5.31
N ASN A 138 -11.57 3.76 5.09
CA ASN A 138 -12.70 3.02 5.61
C ASN A 138 -12.29 2.18 6.83
N ILE A 139 -12.94 2.45 7.96
CA ILE A 139 -12.74 1.78 9.25
C ILE A 139 -14.08 1.36 9.88
N LEU A 140 -15.10 1.12 9.04
CA LEU A 140 -16.41 0.65 9.50
C LEU A 140 -16.29 -0.71 10.18
N ASN A 141 -17.19 -0.97 11.14
CA ASN A 141 -17.22 -2.21 11.92
C ASN A 141 -15.88 -2.53 12.60
N THR A 142 -15.28 -1.52 13.23
CA THR A 142 -14.08 -1.63 14.06
C THR A 142 -14.38 -1.15 15.49
N GLN A 143 -13.45 -1.36 16.40
CA GLN A 143 -13.56 -0.93 17.81
C GLN A 143 -12.95 0.47 18.04
N ILE A 144 -12.68 1.23 16.97
CA ILE A 144 -12.28 2.63 17.09
C ILE A 144 -13.49 3.44 17.54
N SER A 145 -13.36 4.28 18.56
CA SER A 145 -14.43 5.10 19.12
C SER A 145 -15.01 6.08 18.10
N VAL A 146 -16.26 6.48 18.29
CA VAL A 146 -16.96 7.43 17.41
C VAL A 146 -16.16 8.73 17.26
N GLU A 147 -15.64 9.26 18.36
CA GLU A 147 -14.83 10.48 18.40
C GLU A 147 -13.62 10.38 17.48
N ARG A 148 -12.83 9.30 17.63
CA ARG A 148 -11.66 9.06 16.78
C ARG A 148 -12.05 8.88 15.31
N ARG A 149 -13.16 8.20 15.02
CA ARG A 149 -13.65 8.05 13.63
C ARG A 149 -14.04 9.39 12.99
N VAL A 150 -14.69 10.29 13.74
CA VAL A 150 -15.03 11.63 13.25
C VAL A 150 -13.75 12.38 12.89
N ARG A 151 -12.77 12.41 13.79
CA ARG A 151 -11.48 13.07 13.54
C ARG A 151 -10.76 12.51 12.32
N LEU A 152 -10.67 11.19 12.19
CA LEU A 152 -10.05 10.53 11.04
C LEU A 152 -10.76 10.89 9.73
N LYS A 153 -12.10 10.94 9.74
CA LYS A 153 -12.91 11.34 8.58
C LYS A 153 -12.64 12.78 8.17
N ASP A 154 -12.50 13.69 9.13
CA ASP A 154 -12.22 15.10 8.83
C ASP A 154 -10.80 15.31 8.30
N LEU A 155 -9.81 14.57 8.81
CA LEU A 155 -8.46 14.56 8.24
C LEU A 155 -8.45 14.06 6.78
N ALA A 156 -9.15 12.96 6.48
CA ALA A 156 -9.26 12.44 5.12
C ALA A 156 -9.96 13.42 4.16
N LYS A 157 -10.99 14.15 4.62
CA LYS A 157 -11.61 15.23 3.84
C LYS A 157 -10.66 16.40 3.58
N ASN A 158 -9.87 16.81 4.56
CA ASN A 158 -8.89 17.88 4.38
C ASN A 158 -7.86 17.50 3.30
N ASN A 159 -7.40 16.25 3.32
CA ASN A 159 -6.54 15.70 2.28
C ASN A 159 -7.19 15.77 0.89
N LEU A 160 -8.48 15.42 0.78
CA LEU A 160 -9.23 15.52 -0.47
C LEU A 160 -9.28 16.96 -1.01
N SER A 161 -9.51 17.95 -0.15
CA SER A 161 -9.49 19.36 -0.54
C SER A 161 -8.10 19.80 -1.03
N VAL A 162 -7.03 19.40 -0.33
CA VAL A 162 -5.65 19.72 -0.72
C VAL A 162 -5.30 19.12 -2.09
N GLU A 163 -5.67 17.86 -2.34
CA GLU A 163 -5.43 17.23 -3.64
C GLU A 163 -6.24 17.90 -4.75
N ALA A 164 -7.50 18.28 -4.49
CA ALA A 164 -8.32 19.01 -5.47
C ALA A 164 -7.73 20.37 -5.87
N HIS A 165 -7.14 21.12 -4.93
CA HIS A 165 -6.52 22.41 -5.21
C HIS A 165 -5.26 22.32 -6.09
N LYS A 166 -4.49 21.23 -6.03
CA LYS A 166 -3.30 21.03 -6.89
C LYS A 166 -3.67 20.97 -8.38
N TYR A 167 -4.81 20.40 -8.72
CA TYR A 167 -5.25 20.30 -10.11
C TYR A 167 -5.76 21.63 -10.68
N VAL A 168 -6.23 22.54 -9.81
CA VAL A 168 -6.70 23.87 -10.24
C VAL A 168 -5.53 24.81 -10.54
N SER A 169 -4.43 24.73 -9.79
CA SER A 169 -3.25 25.57 -10.02
C SER A 169 -2.43 25.19 -11.26
N ASP A 170 -2.51 23.93 -11.72
CA ASP A 170 -1.75 23.44 -12.88
C ASP A 170 -2.47 23.70 -14.23
N SER A 171 -3.66 24.31 -14.21
CA SER A 171 -4.51 24.53 -15.40
C SER A 171 -4.47 25.95 -15.96
N ASP A 172 -3.70 26.88 -15.36
CA ASP A 172 -3.73 28.32 -15.70
C ASP A 172 -2.53 28.84 -16.54
N ASP A 173 -1.62 27.96 -17.00
CA ASP A 173 -0.44 28.37 -17.81
C ASP A 173 -0.70 28.38 -19.34
N GLY A 174 -1.95 28.35 -19.77
CA GLY A 174 -2.32 28.33 -21.19
C GLY A 174 -3.22 29.47 -21.59
N GLU A 175 -2.64 30.65 -21.89
CA GLU A 175 -2.99 31.60 -22.96
C GLU A 175 -2.55 33.03 -22.59
N VAL A 176 -1.34 33.41 -23.02
CA VAL A 176 -1.02 34.81 -23.32
C VAL A 176 -0.70 34.91 -24.80
N PHE A 177 -1.73 35.14 -25.60
CA PHE A 177 -1.56 35.68 -26.95
C PHE A 177 -1.05 37.12 -26.81
N VAL A 178 0.23 37.31 -27.10
CA VAL A 178 0.78 38.65 -27.32
C VAL A 178 0.34 39.08 -28.72
N SER A 179 -0.39 40.20 -28.79
CA SER A 179 -0.84 40.83 -30.04
C SER A 179 0.30 41.43 -30.85
#